data_AF-A0A497JU20-F1
#
_entry.id   AF-A0A497JU20-F1
#
_cell.length_a   1.000
_cell.length_b   1.000
_cell.length_c   1.000
_cell.angle_alpha   90.00
_cell.angle_beta   90.00
_cell.angle_gamma   90.00
#
_symmetry.space_group_name_H-M   'P 1'
#
loop_
_entity.id
_entity.type
_entity.pdbx_description
1 polymer ?
#
loop_
_entity_poly.entity_id
_entity_poly.type
_entity_poly.pdbx_seq_one_letter_code
_entity_poly.pdbx_strand_id
1 'polypeptide(L)'
;MKLEGEKKIRLETKFIRVPLIIHTVLKRDNSFTLQIEHLQVRRTSINLPKNILNLSSEEIGEYIKEVYPNAKSFVIQYEERDGEIIPFCAQLFVSGKTRERRTP
;
A
#
# COMPACT_ATOMS: atom_id res chain seq x y z
N MET A 1 28.09 -31.80 -0.08
CA MET A 1 27.24 -30.62 0.15
C MET A 1 27.37 -29.69 -1.04
N LYS A 2 26.35 -29.61 -1.90
CA LYS A 2 26.24 -28.58 -2.94
C LYS A 2 24.87 -27.92 -2.71
N LEU A 3 24.90 -26.68 -2.22
CA LEU A 3 23.73 -25.82 -2.09
C LEU A 3 23.38 -25.30 -3.49
N GLU A 4 22.81 -26.17 -4.32
CA GLU A 4 22.08 -25.73 -5.51
C GLU A 4 20.68 -25.35 -5.05
N GLY A 5 20.30 -24.08 -5.22
CA GLY A 5 18.94 -23.67 -4.89
C GLY A 5 18.75 -22.23 -4.48
N GLU A 6 19.77 -21.36 -4.52
CA GLU A 6 19.52 -19.94 -4.72
C GLU A 6 19.04 -19.73 -6.17
N LYS A 7 17.82 -20.21 -6.46
CA LYS A 7 16.99 -19.58 -7.49
C LYS A 7 16.71 -18.17 -6.97
N LYS A 8 17.71 -17.30 -7.16
CA LYS A 8 17.49 -15.88 -7.38
C LYS A 8 16.52 -15.80 -8.54
N ILE A 9 15.24 -15.83 -8.20
CA ILE A 9 14.17 -15.32 -9.02
C ILE A 9 14.42 -13.80 -9.07
N ARG A 10 15.48 -13.39 -9.79
CA ARG A 10 15.50 -12.12 -10.48
C ARG A 10 14.52 -12.29 -11.64
N LEU A 11 13.24 -12.44 -11.32
CA LEU A 11 12.19 -12.08 -12.26
C LEU A 11 12.52 -10.63 -12.58
N GLU A 12 12.72 -10.32 -13.85
CA GLU A 12 12.59 -8.96 -14.34
C GLU A 12 11.15 -8.54 -14.03
N THR A 13 10.92 -8.09 -12.80
CA THR A 13 9.60 -7.73 -12.32
C THR A 13 9.18 -6.51 -13.10
N LYS A 14 8.40 -6.74 -14.15
CA LYS A 14 7.82 -5.65 -14.93
C LYS A 14 6.83 -4.93 -14.01
N PHE A 15 6.96 -3.61 -13.93
CA PHE A 15 6.05 -2.80 -13.14
C PHE A 15 4.99 -2.16 -14.03
N ILE A 16 3.80 -1.93 -13.47
CA ILE A 16 2.76 -1.09 -14.04
C ILE A 16 2.59 0.13 -13.15
N ARG A 17 2.41 1.30 -13.77
CA ARG A 17 2.10 2.51 -13.04
C ARG A 17 0.58 2.63 -12.95
N VAL A 18 0.05 2.72 -11.73
CA VAL A 18 -1.38 2.93 -11.48
C VAL A 18 -1.60 4.20 -10.63
N PRO A 19 -2.76 4.87 -10.78
CA PRO A 19 -3.18 5.92 -9.86
C PRO A 19 -3.15 5.45 -8.41
N LEU A 20 -2.67 6.32 -7.51
CA LEU A 20 -2.66 6.11 -6.06
C LEU A 20 -3.35 7.27 -5.36
N ILE A 21 -4.31 6.94 -4.50
CA ILE A 21 -4.96 7.87 -3.57
C ILE A 21 -4.43 7.60 -2.16
N ILE A 22 -3.74 8.57 -1.57
CA ILE A 22 -3.20 8.49 -0.22
C ILE A 22 -4.15 9.22 0.72
N HIS A 23 -4.71 8.48 1.68
CA HIS A 23 -5.52 8.98 2.77
C HIS A 23 -4.67 9.06 4.03
N THR A 24 -4.43 10.28 4.53
CA THR A 24 -3.85 10.48 5.85
C THR A 24 -4.97 10.48 6.88
N VAL A 25 -4.94 9.51 7.79
CA VAL A 25 -5.98 9.32 8.81
C VAL A 25 -5.40 9.45 10.22
N LEU A 26 -6.14 10.10 11.11
CA LEU A 26 -5.84 10.12 12.53
C LEU A 26 -6.82 9.20 13.26
N LYS A 27 -6.29 8.21 13.97
CA LYS A 27 -7.06 7.31 14.81
C LYS A 27 -7.11 7.91 16.22
N ARG A 28 -8.29 8.31 16.70
CA ARG A 28 -8.52 8.67 18.10
C ARG A 28 -9.32 7.57 18.77
N ASP A 29 -8.77 7.06 19.86
CA ASP A 29 -9.46 6.10 20.72
C ASP A 29 -9.95 6.88 21.94
N ASN A 30 -11.27 7.02 22.05
CA ASN A 30 -11.91 7.51 23.24
C ASN A 30 -12.63 6.29 23.82
N SER A 31 -12.63 6.10 25.14
CA SER A 31 -12.92 4.88 25.91
C SER A 31 -14.13 4.01 25.51
N PHE A 32 -14.98 4.44 24.57
CA PHE A 32 -16.16 3.72 24.05
C PHE A 32 -16.32 3.77 22.52
N THR A 33 -15.54 4.57 21.79
CA THR A 33 -15.72 4.78 20.34
C THR A 33 -14.40 4.99 19.62
N LEU A 34 -14.22 4.24 18.53
CA LEU A 34 -13.15 4.50 17.60
C LEU A 34 -13.53 5.64 16.63
N GLN A 35 -12.78 6.74 16.66
CA GLN A 35 -12.95 7.83 15.70
C GLN A 35 -11.77 7.84 14.70
N ILE A 36 -12.11 7.83 13.41
CA ILE A 36 -11.14 7.97 12.31
C ILE A 36 -11.39 9.31 11.64
N GLU A 37 -10.42 10.22 11.74
CA GLU A 37 -10.47 11.55 11.12
C GLU A 37 -9.61 11.58 9.84
N HIS A 38 -10.20 11.95 8.71
CA HIS A 38 -9.48 12.15 7.46
C HIS A 38 -8.81 13.53 7.46
N LEU A 39 -7.48 13.55 7.58
CA LEU A 39 -6.71 14.80 7.66
C LEU A 39 -6.35 15.35 6.28
N GLN A 40 -5.97 14.48 5.36
CA GLN A 40 -5.51 14.87 4.03
C GLN A 40 -5.76 13.76 3.01
N VAL A 41 -6.07 14.17 1.78
CA VAL A 41 -6.12 13.29 0.61
C VAL A 41 -5.14 13.81 -0.43
N ARG A 42 -4.23 12.95 -0.89
CA ARG A 42 -3.28 13.25 -1.96
C ARG A 42 -3.44 12.24 -3.09
N ARG A 43 -3.43 12.73 -4.33
CA ARG A 43 -3.41 11.88 -5.53
C ARG A 43 -2.01 11.87 -6.13
N THR A 44 -1.55 10.69 -6.53
CA THR A 44 -0.25 10.45 -7.16
C THR A 44 -0.34 9.16 -7.99
N SER A 45 0.80 8.54 -8.28
CA SER A 45 0.89 7.20 -8.86
C SER A 45 1.82 6.30 -8.05
N ILE A 46 1.61 4.99 -8.13
CA ILE A 46 2.50 3.96 -7.60
C ILE A 46 2.86 2.98 -8.72
N ASN A 47 4.06 2.41 -8.63
CA ASN A 47 4.45 1.29 -9.48
C ASN A 47 4.05 0.00 -8.75
N LEU A 48 3.26 -0.87 -9.37
CA LEU A 48 2.94 -2.18 -8.84
C LEU A 48 3.60 -3.26 -9.69
N PRO A 49 4.12 -4.35 -9.09
CA PRO A 49 4.52 -5.54 -9.83
C PRO A 49 3.37 -6.04 -10.73
N LYS A 50 3.65 -6.37 -12.00
CA LYS A 50 2.64 -6.94 -12.90
C LYS A 50 2.05 -8.26 -12.38
N ASN A 51 2.86 -9.03 -11.66
CA ASN A 51 2.47 -10.29 -11.04
C ASN A 51 1.87 -10.10 -9.64
N ILE A 52 1.36 -8.92 -9.28
CA ILE A 52 0.86 -8.65 -7.92
C ILE A 52 -0.28 -9.59 -7.49
N LEU A 53 -1.07 -10.11 -8.44
CA LEU A 53 -2.10 -11.12 -8.17
C LEU A 53 -1.53 -12.47 -7.70
N ASN A 54 -0.25 -12.74 -7.98
CA ASN A 54 0.44 -13.96 -7.58
C ASN A 54 1.24 -13.78 -6.28
N LEU A 55 1.29 -12.56 -5.73
CA LEU A 55 2.00 -12.27 -4.49
C LEU A 55 1.07 -12.52 -3.30
N SER A 56 1.65 -13.02 -2.21
CA SER A 56 0.95 -13.11 -0.94
C SER A 56 0.69 -11.72 -0.36
N SER A 57 -0.31 -11.62 0.51
CA SER A 57 -0.61 -10.38 1.24
C SER A 57 0.57 -9.88 2.08
N GLU A 58 1.45 -10.78 2.53
CA GLU A 58 2.65 -10.45 3.31
C GLU A 58 3.72 -9.79 2.42
N GLU A 59 4.02 -10.38 1.26
CA GLU A 59 4.94 -9.79 0.26
C GLU A 59 4.48 -8.41 -0.21
N ILE A 60 3.17 -8.24 -0.46
CA ILE A 60 2.58 -6.94 -0.80
C ILE A 60 2.74 -5.96 0.38
N GLY A 61 2.51 -6.44 1.61
CA GLY A 61 2.66 -5.65 2.82
C GLY A 61 4.08 -5.14 3.05
N GLU A 62 5.09 -5.99 2.83
CA GLU A 62 6.50 -5.63 2.90
C GLU A 62 6.86 -4.58 1.85
N TYR A 63 6.51 -4.83 0.58
CA TYR A 63 6.73 -3.88 -0.52
C TYR A 63 6.15 -2.49 -0.22
N ILE A 64 4.92 -2.44 0.28
CA ILE A 64 4.27 -1.15 0.59
C ILE A 64 4.92 -0.47 1.78
N LYS A 65 5.37 -1.21 2.81
CA LYS A 65 6.07 -0.62 3.97
C LYS A 65 7.44 -0.06 3.61
N GLU A 66 8.15 -0.64 2.65
CA GLU A 66 9.41 -0.08 2.15
C GLU A 66 9.22 1.31 1.55
N VAL A 67 8.14 1.50 0.78
CA VAL A 67 7.83 2.80 0.13
C VAL A 67 7.12 3.76 1.09
N TYR A 68 6.23 3.23 1.95
CA TYR A 68 5.41 3.99 2.88
C TYR A 68 5.48 3.36 4.29
N PRO A 69 6.51 3.69 5.09
CA PRO A 69 6.72 3.08 6.42
C PRO A 69 5.55 3.23 7.40
N ASN A 70 4.73 4.27 7.22
CA ASN A 70 3.57 4.57 8.06
C ASN A 70 2.24 4.02 7.49
N ALA A 71 2.32 3.12 6.51
CA ALA A 71 1.15 2.45 5.94
C ALA A 71 0.39 1.66 7.01
N LYS A 72 -0.93 1.82 7.03
CA LYS A 72 -1.87 1.07 7.87
C LYS A 72 -2.70 0.09 7.08
N SER A 73 -3.09 0.48 5.87
CA SER A 73 -3.85 -0.35 4.96
C SER A 73 -3.53 0.04 3.52
N PHE A 74 -3.55 -0.95 2.64
CA PHE A 74 -3.35 -0.77 1.21
C PHE A 74 -4.41 -1.60 0.47
N VAL A 75 -5.16 -0.95 -0.41
CA VAL A 75 -6.24 -1.55 -1.18
C VAL A 75 -5.94 -1.37 -2.65
N ILE A 76 -5.95 -2.45 -3.40
CA ILE A 76 -5.80 -2.44 -4.86
C ILE A 76 -7.17 -2.73 -5.46
N GLN A 77 -7.63 -1.84 -6.32
CA GLN A 77 -8.82 -1.99 -7.12
C GLN A 77 -8.43 -2.53 -8.48
N TYR A 78 -9.15 -3.55 -8.91
CA TYR A 78 -8.94 -4.22 -10.19
C TYR A 78 -10.14 -3.98 -11.09
N GLU A 79 -9.90 -3.97 -12.40
CA GLU A 79 -10.93 -3.99 -13.42
C GLU A 79 -10.72 -5.17 -14.36
N GLU A 80 -11.79 -5.64 -14.98
CA GLU A 80 -11.71 -6.62 -16.05
C GLU A 80 -11.62 -5.87 -17.39
N ARG A 81 -10.59 -6.18 -18.16
CA ARG A 81 -10.36 -5.61 -19.49
C ARG A 81 -9.88 -6.70 -20.43
N ASP A 82 -10.60 -6.89 -21.53
CA ASP A 82 -10.28 -7.90 -22.56
C ASP A 82 -10.14 -9.33 -21.99
N GLY A 83 -10.89 -9.65 -20.92
CA GLY A 83 -10.84 -10.94 -20.23
C GLY A 83 -9.69 -11.09 -19.23
N GLU A 84 -8.89 -10.05 -19.01
CA GLU A 84 -7.82 -10.01 -18.02
C GLU A 84 -8.19 -9.12 -16.82
N ILE A 85 -7.84 -9.55 -15.61
CA ILE A 85 -7.98 -8.75 -14.39
C ILE A 85 -6.72 -7.91 -14.22
N ILE A 86 -6.87 -6.59 -14.33
CA ILE A 86 -5.74 -5.65 -14.26
C ILE A 86 -5.90 -4.66 -13.09
N PRO A 87 -4.82 -4.28 -12.39
CA PRO A 87 -4.88 -3.22 -11.39
C PRO A 87 -5.24 -1.87 -12.03
N PHE A 88 -6.34 -1.26 -11.59
CA PHE A 88 -6.85 0.02 -12.10
C PHE A 88 -6.47 1.19 -11.19
N CYS A 89 -6.53 1.01 -9.88
CA CYS A 89 -6.30 2.08 -8.91
C CYS A 89 -5.85 1.49 -7.57
N ALA A 90 -5.08 2.25 -6.80
CA ALA A 90 -4.70 1.89 -5.44
C ALA A 90 -5.10 2.97 -4.43
N GLN A 91 -5.44 2.54 -3.22
CA GLN A 91 -5.70 3.40 -2.08
C GLN A 91 -4.77 3.02 -0.93
N LEU A 92 -4.06 4.00 -0.39
CA LEU A 92 -3.15 3.82 0.74
C LEU A 92 -3.64 4.65 1.92
N PHE A 93 -3.77 4.02 3.08
CA PHE A 93 -4.10 4.68 4.32
C PHE A 93 -2.85 4.78 5.17
N VAL A 94 -2.44 6.00 5.52
CA VAL A 94 -1.27 6.27 6.37
C VAL A 94 -1.70 6.94 7.66
N SER A 95 -1.03 6.64 8.77
CA SER A 95 -1.28 7.35 10.02
C SER A 95 -0.76 8.79 9.94
N GLY A 96 -1.65 9.75 10.18
CA GLY A 96 -1.27 11.13 10.41
C GLY A 96 -0.50 11.29 11.71
N LYS A 97 0.43 12.24 11.75
CA LYS A 97 1.02 12.68 13.01
C LYS A 97 -0.06 13.46 13.77
N THR A 98 -0.32 13.10 15.02
CA THR A 98 -1.01 14.00 15.94
C THR A 98 -0.20 15.29 15.95
N ARG A 99 -0.81 16.44 15.61
CA ARG A 99 -0.18 17.72 15.93
C ARG A 99 0.02 17.69 17.43
N GLU A 100 1.27 17.53 17.88
CA GLU A 100 1.62 17.90 19.25
C GLU A 100 1.08 19.30 19.42
N ARG A 101 0.12 19.46 20.34
CA ARG A 101 -0.29 20.79 20.77
C ARG A 101 1.00 21.46 21.18
N ARG A 102 1.46 22.43 20.39
CA ARG A 102 2.45 23.40 20.87
C ARG A 102 1.74 24.10 22.02
N THR A 103 1.99 23.61 23.23
CA THR A 103 1.64 24.32 24.45
C THR A 103 2.34 25.68 24.35
N PRO A 104 1.59 26.80 24.43
CA PRO A 104 2.19 28.12 24.47
C PRO A 104 3.02 28.31 25.74
#